data_AF-A0A965Q1G8-F1
#
_entry.id   AF-A0A965Q1G8-F1
#
_cell.length_a   1.000
_cell.length_b   1.000
_cell.length_c   1.000
_cell.angle_alpha   90.00
_cell.angle_beta   90.00
_cell.angle_gamma   90.00
#
_symmetry.space_group_name_H-M   'P 1'
#
loop_
_entity.id
_entity.type
_entity.pdbx_description
1 polymer ?
#
loop_
_entity_poly.entity_id
_entity_poly.type
_entity_poly.pdbx_seq_one_letter_code
_entity_poly.pdbx_strand_id
1 'polypeptide(L)'
;MILPGFRLALALLRIPRLFISLLLFPLILSLMLMTAQLIGTTIILSQITRTPEDMQKHVKTLQENSFLRKLVYGSGARLAAIEVCRWQGFSDEHGAVFELPPQTNTCMPDRLDVALHVKNPDEIDVTQYVELFNGNFERLHICQQDCKPDIVLHPEERPPRVNIYSLIGLLLVNQLSFDSPIEQEALMVFEKRYEFFRLLGTQFFMARGYEDPVQLSNISFEVSLLVSISSIIIIGLWLAVKAHRKVLDYFAKSGALFPMVAALGKSEFYSAIWIVTLLRVLTFLLATIPPTYFLFSSVGESEQWGGIFQKDIGHMILWIAALTSTFSLAALVSSLADLKHRVYVFSFAYRFIPLMLAALGGAFWLFSFFFGESGIILRHIIASLPIVSIIPIIIAPIFQPPLDIIAVNTLLTLILITALLRSNTRWFAAHLEAL
;
A
#
# COMPACT_ATOMS: atom_id res chain seq x y z
N MET A 1 5.52 -18.38 41.66
CA MET A 1 6.80 -19.05 41.37
C MET A 1 7.39 -18.36 40.13
N ILE A 2 8.53 -17.67 40.24
CA ILE A 2 9.12 -16.95 39.10
C ILE A 2 9.87 -17.98 38.24
N LEU A 3 9.57 -18.07 36.94
CA LEU A 3 10.25 -18.99 36.02
C LEU A 3 11.78 -18.76 36.06
N PRO A 4 12.62 -19.82 36.09
CA PRO A 4 14.08 -19.68 36.16
C PRO A 4 14.65 -18.80 35.04
N GLY A 5 14.14 -18.94 33.81
CA GLY A 5 14.49 -18.08 32.68
C GLY A 5 14.23 -16.58 32.92
N PHE A 6 13.19 -16.20 33.68
CA PHE A 6 12.93 -14.79 34.01
C PHE A 6 13.95 -14.22 34.99
N ARG A 7 14.37 -15.02 35.99
CA ARG A 7 15.45 -14.62 36.91
C ARG A 7 16.76 -14.41 36.16
N LEU A 8 17.06 -15.32 35.22
CA LEU A 8 18.24 -15.20 34.37
C LEU A 8 18.16 -13.94 33.48
N ALA A 9 17.02 -13.69 32.83
CA ALA A 9 16.80 -12.48 32.03
C ALA A 9 17.05 -11.20 32.84
N LEU A 10 16.52 -11.12 34.07
CA LEU A 10 16.77 -9.99 34.97
C LEU A 10 18.24 -9.88 35.36
N ALA A 11 18.94 -10.99 35.61
CA ALA A 11 20.37 -10.99 35.91
C ALA A 11 21.19 -10.46 34.72
N LEU A 12 20.85 -10.84 33.49
CA LEU A 12 21.48 -10.32 32.29
C LEU A 12 21.26 -8.81 32.12
N LEU A 13 20.05 -8.34 32.41
CA LEU A 13 19.70 -6.91 32.34
C LEU A 13 20.33 -6.07 33.47
N ARG A 14 20.77 -6.69 34.57
CA ARG A 14 21.51 -5.97 35.63
C ARG A 14 22.96 -5.66 35.25
N ILE A 15 23.54 -6.40 34.30
CA ILE A 15 24.91 -6.16 33.84
C ILE A 15 24.90 -4.92 32.93
N PRO A 16 25.52 -3.79 33.31
CA PRO A 16 25.35 -2.51 32.59
C PRO A 16 25.71 -2.58 31.11
N ARG A 17 26.81 -3.28 30.78
CA ARG A 17 27.26 -3.45 29.39
C ARG A 17 26.27 -4.25 28.54
N LEU A 18 25.66 -5.28 29.13
CA LEU A 18 24.63 -6.09 28.46
C LEU A 18 23.34 -5.32 28.32
N PHE A 19 22.89 -4.63 29.37
CA PHE A 19 21.74 -3.74 29.31
C PHE A 19 21.84 -2.72 28.18
N ILE A 20 22.98 -2.02 28.08
CA ILE A 20 23.20 -1.00 27.05
C ILE A 20 23.17 -1.63 25.65
N SER A 21 23.91 -2.73 25.45
CA SER A 21 24.04 -3.34 24.11
C SER A 21 22.78 -4.08 23.63
N LEU A 22 22.06 -4.72 24.57
CA LEU A 22 20.92 -5.58 24.28
C LEU A 22 19.59 -4.82 24.29
N LEU A 23 19.43 -3.86 25.20
CA LEU A 23 18.16 -3.15 25.42
C LEU A 23 18.25 -1.68 24.99
N LEU A 24 19.07 -0.87 25.66
CA LEU A 24 19.01 0.59 25.55
C LEU A 24 19.40 1.11 24.16
N PHE A 25 20.58 0.74 23.65
CA PHE A 25 21.08 1.27 22.38
C PHE A 25 20.17 0.92 21.20
N PRO A 26 19.73 -0.35 21.03
CA PRO A 26 18.82 -0.66 19.95
C PRO A 26 17.45 -0.02 20.10
N LEU A 27 16.95 0.17 21.33
CA LEU A 27 15.70 0.88 21.59
C LEU A 27 15.83 2.35 21.13
N ILE A 28 16.89 3.06 21.54
CA ILE A 28 17.17 4.44 21.11
C ILE A 28 17.24 4.52 19.59
N LEU A 29 17.98 3.63 18.95
CA LEU A 29 18.11 3.61 17.48
C LEU A 29 16.76 3.39 16.80
N SER A 30 15.93 2.48 17.31
CA SER A 30 14.59 2.24 16.76
C SER A 30 13.64 3.40 17.00
N LEU A 31 13.75 4.09 18.13
CA LEU A 31 12.99 5.32 18.39
C LEU A 31 13.43 6.44 17.45
N MET A 32 14.73 6.62 17.22
CA MET A 32 15.23 7.60 16.25
C MET A 32 14.72 7.32 14.83
N LEU A 33 14.75 6.06 14.39
CA LEU A 33 14.20 5.67 13.09
C LEU A 33 12.70 5.93 13.00
N MET A 34 11.95 5.64 14.06
CA MET A 34 10.52 5.92 14.11
C MET A 34 10.24 7.42 14.07
N THR A 35 10.96 8.23 14.86
CA THR A 35 10.82 9.69 14.84
C THR A 35 11.12 10.26 13.46
N ALA A 36 12.20 9.80 12.81
CA ALA A 36 12.53 10.20 11.45
C ALA A 36 11.42 9.82 10.45
N GLN A 37 10.85 8.61 10.59
CA GLN A 37 9.73 8.16 9.76
C GLN A 37 8.47 9.01 9.98
N LEU A 38 8.10 9.31 11.23
CA LEU A 38 6.95 10.16 11.55
C LEU A 38 7.14 11.57 10.99
N ILE A 39 8.32 12.18 11.15
CA ILE A 39 8.65 13.49 10.57
C ILE A 39 8.52 13.44 9.05
N GLY A 40 9.09 12.41 8.40
CA GLY A 40 8.97 12.22 6.96
C GLY A 40 7.52 12.12 6.50
N THR A 41 6.69 11.35 7.22
CA THR A 41 5.26 11.24 6.96
C THR A 41 4.53 12.57 7.12
N THR A 42 4.83 13.35 8.17
CA THR A 42 4.23 14.68 8.35
C THR A 42 4.61 15.63 7.22
N ILE A 43 5.85 15.60 6.73
CA ILE A 43 6.29 16.39 5.58
C ILE A 43 5.55 15.95 4.31
N ILE A 44 5.38 14.65 4.08
CA ILE A 44 4.66 14.13 2.92
C ILE A 44 3.18 14.57 2.97
N LEU A 45 2.52 14.41 4.11
CA LEU A 45 1.13 14.82 4.30
C LEU A 45 0.96 16.35 4.12
N SER A 46 1.90 17.16 4.62
CA SER A 46 1.84 18.62 4.44
C SER A 46 2.15 19.08 3.01
N GLN A 47 2.96 18.33 2.27
CA GLN A 47 3.20 18.58 0.84
C GLN A 47 2.01 18.21 -0.04
N ILE A 48 1.19 17.25 0.37
CA ILE A 48 -0.05 16.91 -0.35
C ILE A 48 -1.06 18.06 -0.20
N THR A 49 -1.06 18.77 0.94
CA THR A 49 -1.83 20.00 1.16
C THR A 49 -1.17 21.26 0.60
N ARG A 50 -0.41 21.13 -0.51
CA ARG A 50 0.47 22.18 -1.06
C ARG A 50 -0.20 23.54 -1.20
N THR A 51 0.56 24.58 -0.87
CA THR A 51 0.23 25.98 -1.15
C THR A 51 0.20 26.25 -2.66
N PRO A 52 -0.65 27.18 -3.11
CA PRO A 52 -0.90 27.50 -4.53
C PRO A 52 0.31 27.97 -5.32
N GLU A 53 1.25 28.66 -4.67
CA GLU A 53 2.41 29.28 -5.30
C GLU A 53 3.39 28.24 -5.89
N ASP A 54 3.51 27.08 -5.24
CA ASP A 54 4.35 25.96 -5.71
C ASP A 54 3.72 25.20 -6.89
N MET A 55 2.38 25.23 -7.03
CA MET A 55 1.71 24.57 -8.15
C MET A 55 1.92 25.31 -9.47
N GLN A 56 1.99 26.64 -9.44
CA GLN A 56 2.04 27.47 -10.64
C GLN A 56 3.28 27.22 -11.51
N LYS A 57 4.46 27.02 -10.90
CA LYS A 57 5.69 26.68 -11.65
C LYS A 57 5.67 25.26 -12.23
N HIS A 58 4.97 24.32 -11.57
CA HIS A 58 4.91 22.93 -12.01
C HIS A 58 3.91 22.70 -13.15
N VAL A 59 2.78 23.41 -13.13
CA VAL A 59 1.71 23.34 -14.15
C VAL A 59 2.24 23.69 -15.54
N LYS A 60 3.01 24.79 -15.68
CA LYS A 60 3.50 25.26 -16.98
C LYS A 60 4.41 24.24 -17.69
N THR A 61 5.16 23.45 -16.92
CA THR A 61 6.05 22.41 -17.46
C THR A 61 5.30 21.14 -17.87
N LEU A 62 4.19 20.82 -17.17
CA LEU A 62 3.35 19.65 -17.45
C LEU A 62 2.41 19.85 -18.65
N GLN A 63 1.99 21.09 -18.91
CA GLN A 63 0.99 21.41 -19.93
C GLN A 63 1.51 21.26 -21.37
N GLU A 64 2.75 21.68 -21.65
CA GLU A 64 3.32 21.69 -23.00
C GLU A 64 3.90 20.34 -23.44
N ASN A 65 4.27 19.47 -22.51
CA ASN A 65 4.83 18.13 -22.79
C ASN A 65 4.32 17.09 -21.78
N SER A 66 3.01 16.82 -21.81
CA SER A 66 2.43 15.77 -20.97
C SER A 66 3.01 14.40 -21.36
N PHE A 67 3.94 13.91 -20.54
CA PHE A 67 4.48 12.56 -20.63
C PHE A 67 3.37 11.51 -20.59
N LEU A 68 2.31 11.78 -19.82
CA LEU A 68 1.14 10.91 -19.70
C LEU A 68 0.38 10.78 -21.03
N ARG A 69 0.10 11.89 -21.74
CA ARG A 69 -0.49 11.81 -23.08
C ARG A 69 0.41 11.05 -24.04
N LYS A 70 1.73 11.30 -23.98
CA LYS A 70 2.69 10.58 -24.82
C LYS A 70 2.68 9.07 -24.54
N LEU A 71 2.50 8.66 -23.29
CA LEU A 71 2.41 7.26 -22.89
C LEU A 71 1.11 6.61 -23.38
N VAL A 72 -0.02 7.31 -23.27
CA VAL A 72 -1.36 6.79 -23.56
C VAL A 72 -1.68 6.85 -25.06
N TYR A 73 -1.48 8.01 -25.69
CA TYR A 73 -1.86 8.30 -27.07
C TYR A 73 -0.67 8.30 -28.05
N GLY A 74 0.56 8.07 -27.57
CA GLY A 74 1.77 8.14 -28.39
C GLY A 74 2.23 9.56 -28.74
N SER A 75 1.45 10.58 -28.41
CA SER A 75 1.73 12.00 -28.66
C SER A 75 1.53 12.83 -27.38
N GLY A 76 2.41 13.81 -27.15
CA GLY A 76 2.24 14.77 -26.04
C GLY A 76 1.23 15.88 -26.34
N ALA A 77 0.81 16.01 -27.61
CA ALA A 77 -0.13 17.03 -28.06
C ALA A 77 -1.55 16.79 -27.53
N ARG A 78 -2.34 17.86 -27.47
CA ARG A 78 -3.77 17.77 -27.17
C ARG A 78 -4.49 16.97 -28.27
N LEU A 79 -5.49 16.20 -27.86
CA LEU A 79 -6.39 15.54 -28.78
C LEU A 79 -7.26 16.57 -29.52
N ALA A 80 -7.92 16.10 -30.59
CA ALA A 80 -8.97 16.87 -31.25
C ALA A 80 -10.12 17.19 -30.28
N ALA A 81 -11.04 18.04 -30.74
CA ALA A 81 -12.24 18.35 -29.96
C ALA A 81 -12.98 17.05 -29.59
N ILE A 82 -13.35 16.92 -28.31
CA ILE A 82 -14.04 15.71 -27.81
C ILE A 82 -15.37 15.49 -28.55
N GLU A 83 -15.60 14.26 -29.00
CA GLU A 83 -16.85 13.87 -29.65
C GLU A 83 -17.92 13.56 -28.60
N VAL A 84 -19.11 14.14 -28.73
CA VAL A 84 -20.21 13.95 -27.77
C VAL A 84 -21.20 12.93 -28.33
N CYS A 85 -21.36 11.82 -27.63
CA CYS A 85 -22.25 10.72 -27.99
C CYS A 85 -23.44 10.67 -27.03
N ARG A 86 -24.64 11.10 -27.48
CA ARG A 86 -25.89 10.99 -26.70
C ARG A 86 -26.58 9.67 -27.01
N TRP A 87 -26.73 8.83 -26.00
CA TRP A 87 -27.41 7.54 -26.10
C TRP A 87 -28.92 7.74 -25.96
N GLN A 88 -29.69 6.94 -26.70
CA GLN A 88 -31.14 6.99 -26.66
C GLN A 88 -31.68 5.76 -25.91
N GLY A 89 -32.59 6.00 -24.98
CA GLY A 89 -33.31 4.95 -24.27
C GLY A 89 -34.47 4.41 -25.11
N PHE A 90 -34.55 3.09 -25.21
CA PHE A 90 -35.64 2.36 -25.84
C PHE A 90 -36.33 1.50 -24.78
N SER A 91 -37.66 1.38 -24.86
CA SER A 91 -38.40 0.41 -24.05
C SER A 91 -38.74 -0.78 -24.95
N ASP A 92 -38.48 -2.00 -24.48
CA ASP A 92 -38.99 -3.20 -25.14
C ASP A 92 -40.50 -3.36 -24.89
N GLU A 93 -41.10 -4.37 -25.54
CA GLU A 93 -42.52 -4.72 -25.41
C GLU A 93 -42.90 -5.18 -23.98
N HIS A 94 -41.93 -5.50 -23.13
CA HIS A 94 -42.11 -5.93 -21.75
C HIS A 94 -41.86 -4.81 -20.73
N GLY A 95 -41.57 -3.58 -21.19
CA GLY A 95 -41.27 -2.43 -20.34
C GLY A 95 -39.84 -2.37 -19.80
N ALA A 96 -38.93 -3.23 -20.26
CA ALA A 96 -37.52 -3.14 -19.97
C ALA A 96 -36.89 -2.01 -20.80
N VAL A 97 -36.26 -1.06 -20.11
CA VAL A 97 -35.55 0.05 -20.73
C VAL A 97 -34.12 -0.39 -21.03
N PHE A 98 -33.66 -0.21 -22.27
CA PHE A 98 -32.30 -0.46 -22.70
C PHE A 98 -31.79 0.72 -23.53
N GLU A 99 -30.51 1.04 -23.42
CA GLU A 99 -29.92 2.15 -24.16
C GLU A 99 -29.15 1.65 -25.37
N LEU A 100 -29.27 2.36 -26.49
CA LEU A 100 -28.44 2.11 -27.67
C LEU A 100 -27.58 3.34 -27.98
N PRO A 101 -26.31 3.13 -28.39
CA PRO A 101 -25.49 4.21 -28.92
C PRO A 101 -26.11 4.75 -30.21
N PRO A 102 -25.76 5.98 -30.63
CA PRO A 102 -26.05 6.46 -31.97
C PRO A 102 -25.62 5.44 -33.03
N GLN A 103 -26.34 5.36 -34.16
CA GLN A 103 -26.10 4.35 -35.21
C GLN A 103 -24.69 4.37 -35.83
N THR A 104 -23.86 5.35 -35.48
CA THR A 104 -22.45 5.38 -35.85
C THR A 104 -21.64 4.46 -34.93
N ASN A 105 -20.93 3.48 -35.51
CA ASN A 105 -19.97 2.62 -34.78
C ASN A 105 -18.90 3.42 -34.01
N THR A 106 -18.73 4.72 -34.27
CA THR A 106 -17.82 5.62 -33.56
C THR A 106 -18.24 5.87 -32.12
N CYS A 107 -19.52 5.72 -31.76
CA CYS A 107 -20.02 6.04 -30.41
C CYS A 107 -20.14 4.81 -29.48
N MET A 108 -19.50 3.68 -29.81
CA MET A 108 -19.36 2.60 -28.83
C MET A 108 -18.36 3.02 -27.73
N PRO A 109 -18.64 2.71 -26.46
CA PRO A 109 -17.77 3.10 -25.37
C PRO A 109 -16.51 2.26 -25.39
N ASP A 110 -15.35 2.93 -25.44
CA ASP A 110 -14.05 2.28 -25.42
C ASP A 110 -13.23 2.72 -24.19
N ARG A 111 -12.04 2.15 -24.05
CA ARG A 111 -11.01 2.65 -23.13
C ARG A 111 -10.69 4.10 -23.47
N LEU A 112 -10.27 4.87 -22.46
CA LEU A 112 -9.93 6.30 -22.64
C LEU A 112 -11.12 7.22 -22.98
N ASP A 113 -12.34 6.71 -22.94
CA ASP A 113 -13.56 7.52 -22.99
C ASP A 113 -14.05 7.88 -21.59
N VAL A 114 -14.96 8.86 -21.54
CA VAL A 114 -15.67 9.25 -20.31
C VAL A 114 -17.17 9.17 -20.52
N ALA A 115 -17.91 8.79 -19.49
CA ALA A 115 -19.37 8.73 -19.49
C ALA A 115 -19.97 9.66 -18.43
N LEU A 116 -21.14 10.22 -18.75
CA LEU A 116 -22.00 10.99 -17.86
C LEU A 116 -23.31 10.23 -17.71
N HIS A 117 -23.56 9.68 -16.51
CA HIS A 117 -24.76 8.94 -16.14
C HIS A 117 -25.83 9.89 -15.59
N VAL A 118 -26.86 10.14 -16.40
CA VAL A 118 -27.92 11.13 -16.13
C VAL A 118 -29.29 10.56 -16.45
N LYS A 119 -30.35 11.00 -15.79
CA LYS A 119 -31.70 10.46 -16.03
C LYS A 119 -32.21 10.77 -17.43
N ASN A 120 -31.94 11.98 -17.92
CA ASN A 120 -32.40 12.46 -19.23
C ASN A 120 -31.20 12.87 -20.09
N PRO A 121 -30.61 11.94 -20.87
CA PRO A 121 -29.46 12.21 -21.74
C PRO A 121 -29.66 13.35 -22.74
N ASP A 122 -30.88 13.60 -23.19
CA ASP A 122 -31.17 14.63 -24.21
C ASP A 122 -31.26 16.05 -23.64
N GLU A 123 -31.61 16.20 -22.36
CA GLU A 123 -31.94 17.49 -21.75
C GLU A 123 -30.73 18.15 -21.06
N ILE A 124 -29.69 17.38 -20.76
CA ILE A 124 -28.55 17.91 -20.00
C ILE A 124 -27.66 18.82 -20.85
N ASP A 125 -27.33 20.00 -20.29
CA ASP A 125 -26.27 20.86 -20.77
C ASP A 125 -24.91 20.25 -20.42
N VAL A 126 -24.15 19.90 -21.46
CA VAL A 126 -22.84 19.25 -21.34
C VAL A 126 -21.68 20.20 -21.55
N THR A 127 -21.94 21.49 -21.78
CA THR A 127 -20.90 22.47 -22.14
C THR A 127 -19.77 22.48 -21.11
N GLN A 128 -20.10 22.49 -19.82
CA GLN A 128 -19.10 22.47 -18.73
C GLN A 128 -18.25 21.19 -18.71
N TYR A 129 -18.84 20.03 -19.01
CA TYR A 129 -18.13 18.75 -19.07
C TYR A 129 -17.29 18.63 -20.34
N VAL A 130 -17.80 19.12 -21.47
CA VAL A 130 -17.05 19.21 -22.73
C VAL A 130 -15.80 20.05 -22.53
N GLU A 131 -15.93 21.25 -21.96
CA GLU A 131 -14.78 22.11 -21.66
C GLU A 131 -13.77 21.46 -20.71
N LEU A 132 -14.27 20.73 -19.70
CA LEU A 132 -13.44 20.02 -18.74
C LEU A 132 -12.60 18.92 -19.40
N PHE A 133 -13.20 18.08 -20.25
CA PHE A 133 -12.53 16.91 -20.82
C PHE A 133 -11.84 17.15 -22.16
N ASN A 134 -12.07 18.30 -22.79
CA ASN A 134 -11.56 18.61 -24.12
C ASN A 134 -10.03 18.48 -24.22
N GLY A 135 -9.55 17.82 -25.28
CA GLY A 135 -8.12 17.65 -25.53
C GLY A 135 -7.41 16.57 -24.69
N ASN A 136 -8.12 15.88 -23.80
CA ASN A 136 -7.59 14.78 -22.98
C ASN A 136 -8.31 13.43 -23.19
N PHE A 137 -9.55 13.48 -23.68
CA PHE A 137 -10.41 12.33 -23.96
C PHE A 137 -10.89 12.38 -25.41
N GLU A 138 -11.10 11.21 -26.01
CA GLU A 138 -11.61 11.11 -27.38
C GLU A 138 -13.12 11.36 -27.43
N ARG A 139 -13.88 10.74 -26.51
CA ARG A 139 -15.34 10.81 -26.49
C ARG A 139 -15.93 11.04 -25.11
N LEU A 140 -17.05 11.76 -25.10
CA LEU A 140 -17.94 11.93 -23.97
C LEU A 140 -19.28 11.26 -24.26
N HIS A 141 -19.56 10.18 -23.56
CA HIS A 141 -20.83 9.45 -23.63
C HIS A 141 -21.83 10.04 -22.64
N ILE A 142 -23.06 10.27 -23.06
CA ILE A 142 -24.16 10.72 -22.19
C ILE A 142 -25.21 9.62 -22.25
N CYS A 143 -25.39 8.93 -21.14
CA CYS A 143 -26.29 7.77 -21.04
C CYS A 143 -26.93 7.73 -19.64
N GLN A 144 -27.89 6.85 -19.42
CA GLN A 144 -28.50 6.64 -18.12
C GLN A 144 -27.66 5.70 -17.26
N GLN A 145 -27.31 4.52 -17.77
CA GLN A 145 -26.64 3.47 -16.96
C GLN A 145 -25.73 2.52 -17.76
N ASP A 146 -26.01 2.28 -19.04
CA ASP A 146 -25.41 1.13 -19.73
C ASP A 146 -23.99 1.39 -20.26
N CYS A 147 -23.62 2.67 -20.47
CA CYS A 147 -22.30 3.01 -20.98
C CYS A 147 -21.22 2.86 -19.87
N LYS A 148 -20.26 1.97 -20.10
CA LYS A 148 -19.19 1.61 -19.13
C LYS A 148 -17.77 1.82 -19.68
N PRO A 149 -17.37 3.06 -19.98
CA PRO A 149 -15.98 3.38 -20.29
C PRO A 149 -15.10 3.39 -19.02
N ASP A 150 -13.86 3.83 -19.14
CA ASP A 150 -12.89 3.85 -18.04
C ASP A 150 -13.26 4.83 -16.91
N ILE A 151 -14.05 5.86 -17.19
CA ILE A 151 -14.48 6.87 -16.21
C ILE A 151 -15.98 7.13 -16.37
N VAL A 152 -16.72 7.07 -15.27
CA VAL A 152 -18.16 7.32 -15.23
C VAL A 152 -18.46 8.39 -14.19
N LEU A 153 -19.17 9.44 -14.59
CA LEU A 153 -19.60 10.54 -13.74
C LEU A 153 -21.09 10.43 -13.43
N HIS A 154 -21.44 10.60 -12.16
CA HIS A 154 -22.80 10.67 -11.65
C HIS A 154 -23.05 12.08 -11.09
N PRO A 155 -23.40 13.06 -11.94
CA PRO A 155 -23.50 14.47 -11.55
C PRO A 155 -24.76 14.77 -10.70
N GLU A 156 -25.78 13.91 -10.79
CA GLU A 156 -27.02 14.06 -10.02
C GLU A 156 -26.89 13.62 -8.55
N GLU A 157 -25.83 12.89 -8.20
CA GLU A 157 -25.52 12.54 -6.81
C GLU A 157 -25.05 13.78 -6.03
N ARG A 158 -25.30 13.81 -4.71
CA ARG A 158 -24.90 14.92 -3.83
C ARG A 158 -24.07 14.38 -2.65
N PRO A 159 -22.74 14.58 -2.63
CA PRO A 159 -21.93 15.24 -3.66
C PRO A 159 -21.86 14.43 -4.98
N PRO A 160 -21.51 15.07 -6.12
CA PRO A 160 -21.26 14.34 -7.37
C PRO A 160 -20.24 13.23 -7.17
N ARG A 161 -20.35 12.16 -7.96
CA ARG A 161 -19.50 10.98 -7.83
C ARG A 161 -18.83 10.65 -9.14
N VAL A 162 -17.54 10.32 -9.09
CA VAL A 162 -16.79 9.80 -10.25
C VAL A 162 -16.29 8.41 -9.93
N ASN A 163 -16.64 7.44 -10.78
CA ASN A 163 -16.15 6.08 -10.72
C ASN A 163 -15.10 5.85 -11.81
N ILE A 164 -13.91 5.43 -11.42
CA ILE A 164 -12.75 5.23 -12.30
C ILE A 164 -12.42 3.74 -12.34
N TYR A 165 -12.58 3.09 -13.49
CA TYR A 165 -12.45 1.64 -13.65
C TYR A 165 -11.07 1.20 -14.15
N SER A 166 -10.20 2.13 -14.56
CA SER A 166 -8.87 1.80 -15.07
C SER A 166 -7.78 2.71 -14.51
N LEU A 167 -6.56 2.16 -14.37
CA LEU A 167 -5.40 2.93 -13.94
C LEU A 167 -5.07 4.06 -14.93
N ILE A 168 -5.35 3.85 -16.22
CA ILE A 168 -5.17 4.90 -17.24
C ILE A 168 -6.19 6.02 -17.02
N GLY A 169 -7.46 5.69 -16.76
CA GLY A 169 -8.48 6.66 -16.39
C GLY A 169 -8.07 7.48 -15.16
N LEU A 170 -7.50 6.83 -14.15
CA LEU A 170 -6.99 7.52 -12.95
C LEU A 170 -5.87 8.53 -13.29
N LEU A 171 -4.95 8.15 -14.17
CA LEU A 171 -3.86 9.03 -14.59
C LEU A 171 -4.38 10.22 -15.42
N LEU A 172 -5.36 9.97 -16.32
CA LEU A 172 -5.96 11.02 -17.14
C LEU A 172 -6.80 11.99 -16.30
N VAL A 173 -7.60 11.51 -15.34
CA VAL A 173 -8.36 12.38 -14.42
C VAL A 173 -7.43 13.28 -13.60
N ASN A 174 -6.32 12.73 -13.11
CA ASN A 174 -5.32 13.54 -12.42
C ASN A 174 -4.71 14.60 -13.34
N GLN A 175 -4.50 14.29 -14.62
CA GLN A 175 -3.97 15.23 -15.59
C GLN A 175 -4.94 16.39 -15.88
N LEU A 176 -6.26 16.17 -15.85
CA LEU A 176 -7.26 17.22 -16.10
C LEU A 176 -7.09 18.45 -15.20
N SER A 177 -6.66 18.24 -13.96
CA SER A 177 -6.38 19.33 -13.02
C SER A 177 -5.26 20.27 -13.47
N PHE A 178 -4.45 19.87 -14.45
CA PHE A 178 -3.28 20.60 -14.96
C PHE A 178 -3.42 21.08 -16.41
N ASP A 179 -4.42 20.61 -17.17
CA ASP A 179 -4.51 20.86 -18.62
C ASP A 179 -5.60 21.86 -19.01
N SER A 180 -6.33 22.47 -18.08
CA SER A 180 -7.24 23.53 -18.49
C SER A 180 -6.43 24.77 -18.93
N PRO A 181 -6.85 25.51 -19.97
CA PRO A 181 -6.16 26.72 -20.40
C PRO A 181 -6.25 27.76 -19.28
N ILE A 182 -5.22 27.83 -18.44
CA ILE A 182 -5.16 28.77 -17.32
C ILE A 182 -3.95 29.68 -17.49
N GLU A 183 -4.27 30.95 -17.63
CA GLU A 183 -3.40 32.11 -17.50
C GLU A 183 -2.67 32.13 -16.15
N GLN A 184 -1.55 32.83 -16.12
CA GLN A 184 -0.56 32.83 -15.04
C GLN A 184 -1.03 33.51 -13.72
N GLU A 185 -2.31 33.55 -13.38
CA GLU A 185 -2.81 34.12 -12.13
C GLU A 185 -3.27 33.03 -11.15
N ALA A 186 -2.63 32.99 -9.98
CA ALA A 186 -2.88 32.00 -8.93
C ALA A 186 -4.34 31.98 -8.42
N LEU A 187 -5.05 33.12 -8.47
CA LEU A 187 -6.45 33.21 -8.05
C LEU A 187 -7.40 32.50 -9.02
N MET A 188 -7.22 32.65 -10.34
CA MET A 188 -8.01 31.95 -11.34
C MET A 188 -7.76 30.43 -11.33
N VAL A 189 -6.54 30.00 -10.98
CA VAL A 189 -6.22 28.59 -10.78
C VAL A 189 -7.03 28.00 -9.63
N PHE A 190 -7.21 28.73 -8.53
CA PHE A 190 -7.99 28.25 -7.39
C PHE A 190 -9.48 28.15 -7.67
N GLU A 191 -10.07 29.17 -8.28
CA GLU A 191 -11.51 29.19 -8.58
C GLU A 191 -11.86 28.05 -9.54
N LYS A 192 -11.06 27.87 -10.60
CA LYS A 192 -11.22 26.74 -11.53
C LYS A 192 -10.93 25.39 -10.89
N ARG A 193 -9.99 25.30 -9.94
CA ARG A 193 -9.74 24.06 -9.19
C ARG A 193 -10.89 23.72 -8.24
N TYR A 194 -11.51 24.74 -7.63
CA TYR A 194 -12.73 24.56 -6.85
C TYR A 194 -13.89 24.10 -7.73
N GLU A 195 -14.07 24.71 -8.90
CA GLU A 195 -15.08 24.27 -9.87
C GLU A 195 -14.82 22.85 -10.38
N PHE A 196 -13.57 22.50 -10.67
CA PHE A 196 -13.13 21.14 -11.01
C PHE A 196 -13.54 20.13 -9.92
N PHE A 197 -13.20 20.41 -8.66
CA PHE A 197 -13.58 19.53 -7.55
C PHE A 197 -15.09 19.52 -7.31
N ARG A 198 -15.80 20.62 -7.60
CA ARG A 198 -17.26 20.69 -7.53
C ARG A 198 -17.92 19.82 -8.60
N LEU A 199 -17.40 19.81 -9.82
CA LEU A 199 -17.94 19.03 -10.95
C LEU A 199 -17.64 17.53 -10.81
N LEU A 200 -16.41 17.17 -10.41
CA LEU A 200 -16.03 15.76 -10.21
C LEU A 200 -16.54 15.19 -8.89
N GLY A 201 -16.69 16.03 -7.86
CA GLY A 201 -17.06 15.60 -6.52
C GLY A 201 -16.14 14.51 -5.96
N THR A 202 -16.71 13.47 -5.37
CA THR A 202 -15.96 12.37 -4.74
C THR A 202 -15.52 11.34 -5.78
N GLN A 203 -14.21 11.10 -5.83
CA GLN A 203 -13.60 10.19 -6.80
C GLN A 203 -13.35 8.81 -6.18
N PHE A 204 -13.81 7.77 -6.85
CA PHE A 204 -13.67 6.37 -6.45
C PHE A 204 -12.93 5.59 -7.52
N PHE A 205 -11.92 4.82 -7.12
CA PHE A 205 -11.26 3.85 -7.98
C PHE A 205 -11.90 2.48 -7.82
N MET A 206 -12.48 1.98 -8.90
CA MET A 206 -13.19 0.71 -9.03
C MET A 206 -12.22 -0.38 -9.46
N ALA A 207 -11.50 -0.94 -8.50
CA ALA A 207 -10.55 -2.02 -8.74
C ALA A 207 -11.30 -3.35 -9.00
N ARG A 208 -11.41 -3.79 -10.26
CA ARG A 208 -12.07 -5.08 -10.58
C ARG A 208 -11.40 -6.24 -9.84
N GLY A 209 -12.19 -7.11 -9.21
CA GLY A 209 -11.73 -8.26 -8.43
C GLY A 209 -11.42 -7.97 -6.96
N TYR A 210 -11.81 -6.79 -6.48
CA TYR A 210 -11.78 -6.35 -5.09
C TYR A 210 -13.19 -6.06 -4.58
N GLU A 211 -13.37 -6.05 -3.27
CA GLU A 211 -14.70 -6.00 -2.65
C GLU A 211 -15.33 -4.60 -2.69
N ASP A 212 -14.54 -3.55 -2.43
CA ASP A 212 -15.02 -2.18 -2.25
C ASP A 212 -14.29 -1.16 -3.15
N PRO A 213 -14.96 -0.05 -3.53
CA PRO A 213 -14.32 1.06 -4.21
C PRO A 213 -13.35 1.82 -3.30
N VAL A 214 -12.21 2.25 -3.86
CA VAL A 214 -11.21 3.02 -3.13
C VAL A 214 -11.49 4.52 -3.28
N GLN A 215 -11.74 5.21 -2.17
CA GLN A 215 -11.95 6.65 -2.19
C GLN A 215 -10.61 7.40 -2.33
N LEU A 216 -10.40 8.08 -3.45
CA LEU A 216 -9.11 8.69 -3.79
C LEU A 216 -8.76 9.91 -2.95
N SER A 217 -9.76 10.59 -2.36
CA SER A 217 -9.51 11.72 -1.46
C SER A 217 -8.75 11.31 -0.20
N ASN A 218 -8.92 10.05 0.25
CA ASN A 218 -8.35 9.55 1.51
C ASN A 218 -7.06 8.76 1.28
N ILE A 219 -6.73 8.39 0.04
CA ILE A 219 -5.63 7.46 -0.27
C ILE A 219 -4.29 7.91 0.29
N SER A 220 -4.03 9.21 0.34
CA SER A 220 -2.76 9.75 0.84
C SER A 220 -2.59 9.55 2.34
N PHE A 221 -3.66 9.77 3.10
CA PHE A 221 -3.73 9.51 4.53
C PHE A 221 -3.61 8.00 4.80
N GLU A 222 -4.38 7.19 4.07
CA GLU A 222 -4.39 5.73 4.21
C GLU A 222 -3.01 5.11 3.92
N VAL A 223 -2.38 5.48 2.79
CA VAL A 223 -1.04 5.02 2.44
C VAL A 223 -0.01 5.42 3.51
N SER A 224 -0.08 6.66 3.99
CA SER A 224 0.81 7.16 5.03
C SER A 224 0.68 6.37 6.34
N LEU A 225 -0.55 6.01 6.71
CA LEU A 225 -0.83 5.18 7.87
C LEU A 225 -0.28 3.77 7.70
N LEU A 226 -0.53 3.14 6.54
CA LEU A 226 -0.07 1.78 6.25
C LEU A 226 1.46 1.68 6.21
N VAL A 227 2.13 2.69 5.65
CA VAL A 227 3.60 2.78 5.68
C VAL A 227 4.10 2.89 7.12
N SER A 228 3.41 3.65 7.97
CA SER A 228 3.76 3.80 9.39
C SER A 228 3.59 2.49 10.16
N ILE A 229 2.45 1.80 10.00
CA ILE A 229 2.19 0.49 10.62
C ILE A 229 3.22 -0.55 10.16
N SER A 230 3.47 -0.62 8.85
CA SER A 230 4.46 -1.52 8.27
C SER A 230 5.86 -1.25 8.81
N SER A 231 6.23 0.02 8.97
CA SER A 231 7.51 0.43 9.55
C SER A 231 7.67 -0.04 11.00
N ILE A 232 6.61 0.10 11.82
CA ILE A 232 6.60 -0.39 13.21
C ILE A 232 6.82 -1.91 13.23
N ILE A 233 6.14 -2.66 12.36
CA ILE A 233 6.28 -4.12 12.29
C ILE A 233 7.71 -4.52 11.85
N ILE A 234 8.23 -3.89 10.79
CA ILE A 234 9.59 -4.16 10.28
C ILE A 234 10.63 -3.86 11.37
N ILE A 235 10.53 -2.72 12.05
CA ILE A 235 11.45 -2.34 13.12
C ILE A 235 11.31 -3.30 14.31
N GLY A 236 10.08 -3.68 14.68
CA GLY A 236 9.82 -4.66 15.74
C GLY A 236 10.44 -6.02 15.44
N LEU A 237 10.27 -6.54 14.22
CA LEU A 237 10.89 -7.79 13.77
C LEU A 237 12.42 -7.70 13.74
N TRP A 238 12.96 -6.57 13.27
CA TRP A 238 14.39 -6.32 13.28
C TRP A 238 14.96 -6.29 14.70
N LEU A 239 14.25 -5.63 15.63
CA LEU A 239 14.60 -5.62 17.05
C LEU A 239 14.63 -7.05 17.61
N ALA A 240 13.63 -7.87 17.26
CA ALA A 240 13.51 -9.25 17.70
C ALA A 240 14.68 -10.12 17.23
N VAL A 241 14.96 -10.11 15.93
CA VAL A 241 16.05 -10.91 15.32
C VAL A 241 17.42 -10.44 15.83
N LYS A 242 17.65 -9.13 15.90
CA LYS A 242 18.94 -8.58 16.33
C LYS A 242 19.21 -8.81 17.81
N ALA A 243 18.17 -8.86 18.64
CA ALA A 243 18.30 -9.23 20.06
C ALA A 243 18.85 -10.65 20.20
N HIS A 244 18.22 -11.62 19.56
CA HIS A 244 18.64 -13.02 19.60
C HIS A 244 20.09 -13.18 19.16
N ARG A 245 20.46 -12.61 18.01
CA ARG A 245 21.81 -12.72 17.46
C ARG A 245 22.87 -12.08 18.36
N LYS A 246 22.62 -10.88 18.87
CA LYS A 246 23.60 -10.19 19.75
C LYS A 246 23.85 -10.93 21.06
N VAL A 247 22.82 -11.49 21.68
CA VAL A 247 22.98 -12.24 22.93
C VAL A 247 23.84 -13.48 22.68
N LEU A 248 23.51 -14.25 21.64
CA LEU A 248 24.28 -15.42 21.26
C LEU A 248 25.73 -15.07 20.90
N ASP A 249 25.95 -14.03 20.09
CA ASP A 249 27.29 -13.57 19.71
C ASP A 249 28.11 -13.11 20.93
N TYR A 250 27.48 -12.47 21.92
CA TYR A 250 28.17 -12.03 23.14
C TYR A 250 28.68 -13.23 23.95
N PHE A 251 27.84 -14.23 24.18
CA PHE A 251 28.20 -15.41 24.94
C PHE A 251 29.20 -16.30 24.20
N ALA A 252 29.05 -16.45 22.88
CA ALA A 252 30.00 -17.18 22.04
C ALA A 252 31.40 -16.54 22.11
N LYS A 253 31.49 -15.22 21.88
CA LYS A 253 32.78 -14.49 21.94
C LYS A 253 33.44 -14.50 23.32
N SER A 254 32.65 -14.67 24.38
CA SER A 254 33.15 -14.72 25.75
C SER A 254 33.53 -16.15 26.19
N GLY A 255 33.36 -17.16 25.31
CA GLY A 255 33.53 -18.58 25.66
C GLY A 255 32.52 -19.09 26.70
N ALA A 256 31.50 -18.29 27.01
CA ALA A 256 30.56 -18.53 28.11
C ALA A 256 29.25 -19.18 27.65
N LEU A 257 29.05 -19.37 26.34
CA LEU A 257 27.83 -19.96 25.78
C LEU A 257 27.62 -21.41 26.25
N PHE A 258 28.57 -22.31 25.99
CA PHE A 258 28.44 -23.71 26.42
C PHE A 258 28.37 -23.88 27.94
N PRO A 259 29.21 -23.20 28.75
CA PRO A 259 29.11 -23.27 30.21
C PRO A 259 27.75 -22.80 30.74
N MET A 260 27.19 -21.72 30.20
CA MET A 260 25.86 -21.24 30.61
C MET A 260 24.75 -22.23 30.23
N VAL A 261 24.79 -22.76 29.00
CA VAL A 261 23.78 -23.74 28.55
C VAL A 261 23.87 -25.04 29.34
N ALA A 262 25.09 -25.51 29.65
CA ALA A 262 25.32 -26.70 30.45
C ALA A 262 24.87 -26.52 31.91
N ALA A 263 25.11 -25.35 32.51
CA ALA A 263 24.77 -25.08 33.91
C ALA A 263 23.27 -24.81 34.13
N LEU A 264 22.61 -24.12 33.20
CA LEU A 264 21.22 -23.66 33.36
C LEU A 264 20.21 -24.53 32.61
N GLY A 265 20.68 -25.34 31.67
CA GLY A 265 19.85 -26.10 30.75
C GLY A 265 19.42 -25.27 29.53
N LYS A 266 19.32 -25.96 28.38
CA LYS A 266 18.96 -25.36 27.08
C LYS A 266 17.66 -24.55 27.15
N SER A 267 16.60 -25.13 27.72
CA SER A 267 15.27 -24.52 27.76
C SER A 267 15.27 -23.17 28.50
N GLU A 268 15.88 -23.12 29.68
CA GLU A 268 15.90 -21.91 30.52
C GLU A 268 16.77 -20.81 29.93
N PHE A 269 17.91 -21.17 29.33
CA PHE A 269 18.77 -20.21 28.65
C PHE A 269 18.06 -19.54 27.46
N TYR A 270 17.43 -20.33 26.57
CA TYR A 270 16.68 -19.77 25.44
C TYR A 270 15.43 -19.01 25.90
N SER A 271 14.74 -19.47 26.95
CA SER A 271 13.61 -18.76 27.56
C SER A 271 14.03 -17.36 28.03
N ALA A 272 15.18 -17.22 28.67
CA ALA A 272 15.69 -15.91 29.09
C ALA A 272 15.96 -14.97 27.91
N ILE A 273 16.52 -15.49 26.80
CA ILE A 273 16.75 -14.71 25.57
C ILE A 273 15.41 -14.23 24.98
N TRP A 274 14.40 -15.10 24.94
CA TRP A 274 13.06 -14.75 24.50
C TRP A 274 12.43 -13.67 25.38
N ILE A 275 12.56 -13.78 26.70
CA ILE A 275 12.04 -12.78 27.64
C ILE A 275 12.70 -11.41 27.41
N VAL A 276 14.04 -11.35 27.26
CA VAL A 276 14.74 -10.09 26.96
C VAL A 276 14.28 -9.52 25.62
N THR A 277 14.08 -10.37 24.62
CA THR A 277 13.60 -9.97 23.30
C THR A 277 12.18 -9.42 23.36
N LEU A 278 11.27 -10.10 24.07
CA LEU A 278 9.89 -9.67 24.25
C LEU A 278 9.82 -8.34 24.99
N LEU A 279 10.57 -8.18 26.08
CA LEU A 279 10.62 -6.93 26.84
C LEU A 279 11.05 -5.77 25.94
N ARG A 280 12.09 -5.98 25.11
CA ARG A 280 12.58 -4.98 24.16
C ARG A 280 11.55 -4.58 23.11
N VAL A 281 10.91 -5.57 22.47
CA VAL A 281 9.87 -5.31 21.46
C VAL A 281 8.68 -4.61 22.11
N LEU A 282 8.27 -5.05 23.30
CA LEU A 282 7.16 -4.44 24.05
C LEU A 282 7.47 -2.98 24.41
N THR A 283 8.65 -2.68 24.95
CA THR A 283 9.04 -1.29 25.26
C THR A 283 9.06 -0.42 24.01
N PHE A 284 9.53 -0.95 22.87
CA PHE A 284 9.46 -0.24 21.59
C PHE A 284 8.01 0.05 21.19
N LEU A 285 7.14 -0.97 21.17
CA LEU A 285 5.74 -0.81 20.79
C LEU A 285 4.99 0.18 21.70
N LEU A 286 5.20 0.10 23.02
CA LEU A 286 4.62 1.04 23.98
C LEU A 286 5.09 2.49 23.75
N ALA A 287 6.30 2.67 23.22
CA ALA A 287 6.83 3.99 22.92
C ALA A 287 6.43 4.51 21.53
N THR A 288 6.13 3.65 20.56
CA THR A 288 5.83 4.05 19.17
C THR A 288 4.35 4.07 18.82
N ILE A 289 3.54 3.16 19.39
CA ILE A 289 2.10 3.09 19.06
C ILE A 289 1.37 4.36 19.51
N PRO A 290 1.52 4.88 20.74
CA PRO A 290 0.76 6.06 21.17
C PRO A 290 1.06 7.32 20.35
N PRO A 291 2.33 7.69 20.05
CA PRO A 291 2.62 8.84 19.19
C PRO A 291 2.09 8.67 17.76
N THR A 292 2.14 7.46 17.21
CA THR A 292 1.59 7.17 15.88
C THR A 292 0.08 7.36 15.87
N TYR A 293 -0.60 6.76 16.85
CA TYR A 293 -2.05 6.94 17.02
C TYR A 293 -2.40 8.42 17.16
N PHE A 294 -1.70 9.16 18.03
CA PHE A 294 -1.94 10.58 18.24
C PHE A 294 -1.78 11.39 16.95
N LEU A 295 -0.69 11.19 16.19
CA LEU A 295 -0.43 11.86 14.92
C LEU A 295 -1.55 11.66 13.90
N PHE A 296 -2.00 10.41 13.70
CA PHE A 296 -3.06 10.16 12.73
C PHE A 296 -4.43 10.60 13.26
N SER A 297 -4.65 10.60 14.58
CA SER A 297 -5.92 11.02 15.17
C SER A 297 -6.10 12.53 15.15
N SER A 298 -5.01 13.29 15.14
CA SER A 298 -5.05 14.75 15.02
C SER A 298 -5.15 15.24 13.58
N VAL A 299 -4.72 14.42 12.61
CA VAL A 299 -4.75 14.76 11.18
C VAL A 299 -6.00 14.21 10.48
N GLY A 300 -6.47 13.03 10.88
CA GLY A 300 -7.57 12.34 10.21
C GLY A 300 -8.93 12.73 10.75
N GLU A 301 -9.90 12.90 9.86
CA GLU A 301 -11.31 13.01 10.24
C GLU A 301 -11.84 11.67 10.74
N SER A 302 -12.84 11.66 11.62
CA SER A 302 -13.40 10.42 12.19
C SER A 302 -13.90 9.43 11.14
N GLU A 303 -14.36 9.92 9.99
CA GLU A 303 -14.82 9.09 8.86
C GLU A 303 -13.67 8.33 8.18
N GLN A 304 -12.48 8.94 8.08
CA GLN A 304 -11.30 8.32 7.47
C GLN A 304 -10.79 7.12 8.29
N TRP A 305 -10.93 7.19 9.60
CA TRP A 305 -10.64 6.07 10.51
C TRP A 305 -11.62 4.90 10.35
N GLY A 306 -12.89 5.22 10.08
CA GLY A 306 -13.94 4.23 9.87
C GLY A 306 -13.72 3.36 8.64
N GLY A 307 -13.25 3.96 7.55
CA GLY A 307 -13.01 3.26 6.28
C GLY A 307 -12.02 2.10 6.38
N ILE A 308 -10.95 2.26 7.17
CA ILE A 308 -9.85 1.27 7.25
C ILE A 308 -10.12 0.19 8.31
N PHE A 309 -10.69 0.56 9.47
CA PHE A 309 -10.72 -0.32 10.65
C PHE A 309 -12.11 -0.78 11.09
N GLN A 310 -13.21 -0.17 10.62
CA GLN A 310 -14.55 -0.46 11.16
C GLN A 310 -15.37 -1.46 10.35
N LYS A 311 -15.03 -1.76 9.09
CA LYS A 311 -15.87 -2.64 8.25
C LYS A 311 -15.84 -4.11 8.67
N ASP A 312 -14.67 -4.66 9.02
CA ASP A 312 -14.57 -6.05 9.50
C ASP A 312 -13.30 -6.30 10.33
N ILE A 313 -13.48 -6.63 11.62
CA ILE A 313 -12.40 -7.00 12.53
C ILE A 313 -11.66 -8.25 12.02
N GLY A 314 -12.36 -9.18 11.38
CA GLY A 314 -11.80 -10.41 10.81
C GLY A 314 -10.77 -10.10 9.73
N HIS A 315 -11.11 -9.22 8.77
CA HIS A 315 -10.19 -8.71 7.75
C HIS A 315 -8.94 -8.09 8.38
N MET A 316 -9.11 -7.25 9.40
CA MET A 316 -7.98 -6.59 10.07
C MET A 316 -7.04 -7.59 10.76
N ILE A 317 -7.59 -8.55 11.52
CA ILE A 317 -6.78 -9.58 12.19
C ILE A 317 -6.01 -10.40 11.16
N LEU A 318 -6.68 -10.81 10.09
CA LEU A 318 -6.06 -11.61 9.03
C LEU A 318 -5.00 -10.83 8.27
N TRP A 319 -5.23 -9.54 7.99
CA TRP A 319 -4.25 -8.65 7.39
C TRP A 319 -3.01 -8.48 8.27
N ILE A 320 -3.17 -8.22 9.57
CA ILE A 320 -2.04 -8.13 10.52
C ILE A 320 -1.26 -9.46 10.56
N ALA A 321 -1.96 -10.59 10.54
CA ALA A 321 -1.34 -11.92 10.50
C ALA A 321 -0.56 -12.15 9.20
N ALA A 322 -1.14 -11.80 8.04
CA ALA A 322 -0.49 -11.89 6.73
C ALA A 322 0.77 -10.99 6.67
N LEU A 323 0.64 -9.74 7.12
CA LEU A 323 1.73 -8.78 7.15
C LEU A 323 2.88 -9.24 8.05
N THR A 324 2.55 -9.66 9.28
CA THR A 324 3.54 -10.14 10.25
C THR A 324 4.22 -11.42 9.79
N SER A 325 3.47 -12.40 9.28
CA SER A 325 4.03 -13.66 8.79
C SER A 325 4.89 -13.43 7.55
N THR A 326 4.47 -12.59 6.61
CA THR A 326 5.22 -12.34 5.37
C THR A 326 6.55 -11.63 5.65
N PHE A 327 6.54 -10.60 6.51
CA PHE A 327 7.79 -9.96 6.92
C PHE A 327 8.67 -10.89 7.77
N SER A 328 8.08 -11.77 8.59
CA SER A 328 8.84 -12.78 9.35
C SER A 328 9.53 -13.78 8.41
N LEU A 329 8.85 -14.21 7.35
CA LEU A 329 9.44 -15.07 6.33
C LEU A 329 10.58 -14.37 5.60
N ALA A 330 10.39 -13.12 5.17
CA ALA A 330 11.44 -12.32 4.54
C ALA A 330 12.67 -12.15 5.46
N ALA A 331 12.43 -11.87 6.74
CA ALA A 331 13.49 -11.76 7.75
C ALA A 331 14.21 -13.10 7.97
N LEU A 332 13.48 -14.22 8.01
CA LEU A 332 14.04 -15.56 8.14
C LEU A 332 14.93 -15.91 6.94
N VAL A 333 14.47 -15.66 5.72
CA VAL A 333 15.25 -15.90 4.49
C VAL A 333 16.51 -15.04 4.48
N SER A 334 16.40 -13.74 4.81
CA SER A 334 17.57 -12.86 4.90
C SER A 334 18.56 -13.32 5.98
N SER A 335 18.07 -13.78 7.14
CA SER A 335 18.90 -14.28 8.23
C SER A 335 19.64 -15.56 7.85
N LEU A 336 18.96 -16.49 7.17
CA LEU A 336 19.57 -17.70 6.64
C LEU A 336 20.63 -17.40 5.57
N ALA A 337 20.38 -16.41 4.70
CA ALA A 337 21.33 -15.98 3.69
C ALA A 337 22.61 -15.40 4.33
N ASP A 338 22.47 -14.51 5.32
CA ASP A 338 23.57 -13.95 6.09
C ASP A 338 24.46 -15.02 6.74
N LEU A 339 23.83 -16.09 7.22
CA LEU A 339 24.49 -17.19 7.89
C LEU A 339 25.25 -18.09 6.91
N LYS A 340 24.67 -18.39 5.75
CA LYS A 340 25.35 -19.13 4.67
C LYS A 340 26.42 -18.30 3.96
N HIS A 341 26.36 -16.97 4.07
CA HIS A 341 27.33 -16.06 3.43
C HIS A 341 28.77 -16.25 3.88
N ARG A 342 28.98 -16.77 5.09
CA ARG A 342 30.34 -17.06 5.57
C ARG A 342 31.08 -18.12 4.72
N VAL A 343 30.39 -18.83 3.83
CA VAL A 343 30.95 -19.95 3.06
C VAL A 343 31.11 -19.65 1.56
N TYR A 344 30.34 -18.75 0.95
CA TYR A 344 30.36 -18.51 -0.52
C TYR A 344 30.16 -17.04 -0.90
N VAL A 345 30.89 -16.52 -1.88
CA VAL A 345 30.78 -15.12 -2.37
C VAL A 345 29.42 -14.79 -3.03
N PHE A 346 28.79 -15.77 -3.69
CA PHE A 346 27.47 -15.60 -4.34
C PHE A 346 26.31 -15.38 -3.36
N SER A 347 26.52 -15.62 -2.07
CA SER A 347 25.53 -15.42 -1.01
C SER A 347 25.14 -13.96 -0.77
N PHE A 348 25.96 -12.99 -1.20
CA PHE A 348 25.64 -11.57 -1.12
C PHE A 348 24.33 -11.25 -1.86
N ALA A 349 24.15 -11.83 -3.05
CA ALA A 349 22.92 -11.70 -3.83
C ALA A 349 21.71 -12.33 -3.11
N TYR A 350 21.91 -13.43 -2.39
CA TYR A 350 20.84 -14.12 -1.65
C TYR A 350 20.22 -13.27 -0.55
N ARG A 351 20.96 -12.32 0.03
CA ARG A 351 20.43 -11.39 1.04
C ARG A 351 19.36 -10.45 0.47
N PHE A 352 19.45 -10.12 -0.82
CA PHE A 352 18.53 -9.20 -1.48
C PHE A 352 17.36 -9.90 -2.18
N ILE A 353 17.32 -11.24 -2.20
CA ILE A 353 16.24 -11.99 -2.85
C ILE A 353 14.85 -11.58 -2.33
N PRO A 354 14.59 -11.48 -1.01
CA PRO A 354 13.27 -11.07 -0.55
C PRO A 354 12.86 -9.69 -1.03
N LEU A 355 13.80 -8.75 -1.08
CA LEU A 355 13.57 -7.39 -1.57
C LEU A 355 13.29 -7.39 -3.08
N MET A 356 14.08 -8.12 -3.86
CA MET A 356 13.90 -8.24 -5.31
C MET A 356 12.56 -8.89 -5.66
N LEU A 357 12.19 -9.98 -4.98
CA LEU A 357 10.91 -10.65 -5.19
C LEU A 357 9.73 -9.78 -4.79
N ALA A 358 9.83 -9.03 -3.70
CA ALA A 358 8.81 -8.06 -3.29
C ALA A 358 8.65 -6.93 -4.32
N ALA A 359 9.77 -6.37 -4.81
CA ALA A 359 9.76 -5.30 -5.80
C ALA A 359 9.17 -5.77 -7.15
N LEU A 360 9.61 -6.93 -7.65
CA LEU A 360 9.05 -7.54 -8.85
C LEU A 360 7.58 -7.89 -8.67
N GLY A 361 7.21 -8.47 -7.53
CA GLY A 361 5.83 -8.79 -7.18
C GLY A 361 4.93 -7.57 -7.21
N GLY A 362 5.33 -6.48 -6.54
CA GLY A 362 4.58 -5.22 -6.57
C GLY A 362 4.51 -4.60 -7.96
N ALA A 363 5.59 -4.68 -8.75
CA ALA A 363 5.58 -4.19 -10.13
C ALA A 363 4.60 -4.98 -11.01
N PHE A 364 4.64 -6.32 -10.96
CA PHE A 364 3.69 -7.16 -11.71
C PHE A 364 2.25 -6.99 -11.21
N TRP A 365 2.06 -6.82 -9.89
CA TRP A 365 0.75 -6.56 -9.31
C TRP A 365 0.20 -5.22 -9.80
N LEU A 366 1.00 -4.15 -9.79
CA LEU A 366 0.58 -2.84 -10.30
C LEU A 366 0.33 -2.89 -11.81
N PHE A 367 1.19 -3.59 -12.56
CA PHE A 367 1.04 -3.75 -14.00
C PHE A 367 -0.24 -4.52 -14.38
N SER A 368 -0.70 -5.43 -13.52
CA SER A 368 -1.94 -6.18 -13.77
C SER A 368 -3.19 -5.28 -13.94
N PHE A 369 -3.20 -4.07 -13.37
CA PHE A 369 -4.32 -3.13 -13.47
C PHE A 369 -4.52 -2.58 -14.89
N PHE A 370 -3.50 -2.66 -15.75
CA PHE A 370 -3.63 -2.26 -17.15
C PHE A 370 -4.46 -3.24 -17.99
N PHE A 371 -4.65 -4.47 -17.51
CA PHE A 371 -5.34 -5.56 -18.21
C PHE A 371 -6.82 -5.73 -17.81
N GLY A 372 -7.37 -4.83 -16.97
CA GLY A 372 -8.79 -4.85 -16.57
C GLY A 372 -9.21 -6.18 -15.92
N GLU A 373 -10.22 -6.83 -16.51
CA GLU A 373 -10.74 -8.14 -16.07
C GLU A 373 -9.74 -9.28 -16.21
N SER A 374 -9.02 -9.34 -17.33
CA SER A 374 -8.03 -10.40 -17.55
C SER A 374 -6.88 -10.35 -16.53
N GLY A 375 -6.66 -9.19 -15.88
CA GLY A 375 -5.68 -9.01 -14.82
C GLY A 375 -6.10 -9.52 -13.44
N ILE A 376 -7.37 -9.88 -13.20
CA ILE A 376 -7.88 -10.28 -11.88
C ILE A 376 -7.12 -11.51 -11.36
N ILE A 377 -7.01 -12.55 -12.19
CA ILE A 377 -6.34 -13.80 -11.82
C ILE A 377 -4.87 -13.53 -11.46
N LEU A 378 -4.19 -12.68 -12.24
CA LEU A 378 -2.80 -12.31 -11.96
C LEU A 378 -2.66 -11.58 -10.62
N ARG A 379 -3.59 -10.68 -10.27
CA ARG A 379 -3.62 -10.00 -8.97
C ARG A 379 -3.75 -10.97 -7.80
N HIS A 380 -4.69 -11.90 -7.91
CA HIS A 380 -4.95 -12.90 -6.87
C HIS A 380 -3.77 -13.87 -6.71
N ILE A 381 -3.14 -14.30 -7.81
CA ILE A 381 -1.92 -15.11 -7.76
C ILE A 381 -0.80 -14.35 -7.06
N ILE A 382 -0.53 -13.10 -7.45
CA ILE A 382 0.57 -12.33 -6.85
C ILE A 382 0.30 -12.04 -5.36
N ALA A 383 -0.93 -11.68 -5.00
CA ALA A 383 -1.31 -11.41 -3.62
C ALA A 383 -1.28 -12.66 -2.72
N SER A 384 -1.46 -13.86 -3.28
CA SER A 384 -1.39 -15.12 -2.52
C SER A 384 0.04 -15.64 -2.33
N LEU A 385 1.01 -15.26 -3.18
CA LEU A 385 2.38 -15.77 -3.13
C LEU A 385 3.22 -15.14 -2.00
N PRO A 386 3.80 -15.94 -1.08
CA PRO A 386 4.65 -15.41 0.00
C PRO A 386 5.85 -14.61 -0.53
N ILE A 387 6.25 -13.56 0.19
CA ILE A 387 7.33 -12.59 -0.17
C ILE A 387 6.99 -11.72 -1.39
N VAL A 388 6.50 -12.32 -2.48
CA VAL A 388 6.08 -11.60 -3.70
C VAL A 388 4.90 -10.68 -3.39
N SER A 389 4.01 -11.11 -2.49
CA SER A 389 2.82 -10.36 -2.06
C SER A 389 3.09 -9.21 -1.08
N ILE A 390 4.33 -8.91 -0.68
CA ILE A 390 4.60 -7.89 0.36
C ILE A 390 3.90 -6.56 0.05
N ILE A 391 4.05 -6.04 -1.18
CA ILE A 391 3.40 -4.79 -1.58
C ILE A 391 1.87 -4.91 -1.57
N PRO A 392 1.24 -5.90 -2.26
CA PRO A 392 -0.20 -6.13 -2.18
C PRO A 392 -0.76 -6.28 -0.75
N ILE A 393 -0.02 -6.94 0.15
CA ILE A 393 -0.43 -7.14 1.54
C ILE A 393 -0.32 -5.84 2.35
N ILE A 394 0.71 -5.01 2.12
CA ILE A 394 0.83 -3.70 2.77
C ILE A 394 -0.39 -2.83 2.46
N ILE A 395 -0.82 -2.80 1.19
CA ILE A 395 -1.93 -1.95 0.72
C ILE A 395 -3.30 -2.64 0.76
N ALA A 396 -3.37 -3.86 1.29
CA ALA A 396 -4.62 -4.63 1.35
C ALA A 396 -5.77 -3.90 2.06
N PRO A 397 -5.56 -3.08 3.11
CA PRO A 397 -6.68 -2.34 3.72
C PRO A 397 -7.31 -1.28 2.81
N ILE A 398 -6.56 -0.78 1.82
CA ILE A 398 -7.08 0.18 0.83
C ILE A 398 -7.85 -0.57 -0.25
N PHE A 399 -7.21 -1.56 -0.88
CA PHE A 399 -7.80 -2.25 -2.03
C PHE A 399 -8.80 -3.34 -1.63
N GLN A 400 -8.71 -3.88 -0.43
CA GLN A 400 -9.60 -4.93 0.13
C GLN A 400 -9.67 -6.18 -0.76
N PRO A 401 -8.55 -6.92 -0.92
CA PRO A 401 -8.58 -8.19 -1.65
C PRO A 401 -9.48 -9.18 -0.92
N PRO A 402 -10.10 -10.12 -1.66
CA PRO A 402 -10.92 -11.17 -1.06
C PRO A 402 -10.21 -11.89 0.10
N LEU A 403 -10.94 -12.15 1.19
CA LEU A 403 -10.41 -12.76 2.42
C LEU A 403 -9.66 -14.07 2.19
N ASP A 404 -10.16 -14.89 1.28
CA ASP A 404 -9.57 -16.17 0.92
C ASP A 404 -8.14 -15.99 0.37
N ILE A 405 -7.88 -14.93 -0.41
CA ILE A 405 -6.54 -14.62 -0.93
C ILE A 405 -5.58 -14.27 0.21
N ILE A 406 -5.99 -13.44 1.17
CA ILE A 406 -5.16 -13.09 2.34
C ILE A 406 -4.93 -14.33 3.23
N ALA A 407 -5.95 -15.17 3.39
CA ALA A 407 -5.87 -16.42 4.16
C ALA A 407 -4.89 -17.42 3.53
N VAL A 408 -4.98 -17.62 2.20
CA VAL A 408 -4.06 -18.47 1.45
C VAL A 408 -2.64 -17.93 1.58
N ASN A 409 -2.43 -16.63 1.45
CA ASN A 409 -1.10 -16.02 1.64
C ASN A 409 -0.52 -16.33 3.03
N THR A 410 -1.32 -16.11 4.07
CA THR A 410 -0.92 -16.36 5.46
C THR A 410 -0.57 -17.83 5.67
N LEU A 411 -1.42 -18.75 5.19
CA LEU A 411 -1.21 -20.19 5.33
C LEU A 411 0.06 -20.65 4.60
N LEU A 412 0.23 -20.27 3.33
CA LEU A 412 1.43 -20.61 2.55
C LEU A 412 2.70 -20.06 3.21
N THR A 413 2.64 -18.84 3.72
CA THR A 413 3.75 -18.21 4.43
C THR A 413 4.13 -18.98 5.70
N LEU A 414 3.15 -19.38 6.52
CA LEU A 414 3.39 -20.16 7.73
C LEU A 414 3.94 -21.56 7.42
N ILE A 415 3.45 -22.21 6.35
CA ILE A 415 3.98 -23.50 5.87
C ILE A 415 5.45 -23.33 5.48
N LEU A 416 5.79 -22.29 4.72
CA LEU A 416 7.17 -22.02 4.31
C LEU A 416 8.09 -21.70 5.49
N ILE A 417 7.63 -20.88 6.45
CA ILE A 417 8.38 -20.61 7.68
C ILE A 417 8.68 -21.93 8.40
N THR A 418 7.66 -22.78 8.59
CA THR A 418 7.81 -24.06 9.28
C THR A 418 8.77 -24.99 8.54
N ALA A 419 8.65 -25.09 7.22
CA ALA A 419 9.52 -25.89 6.37
C ALA A 419 10.98 -25.39 6.40
N LEU A 420 11.20 -24.08 6.34
CA LEU A 420 12.53 -23.46 6.42
C LEU A 420 13.17 -23.67 7.79
N LEU A 421 12.41 -23.47 8.88
CA LEU A 421 12.90 -23.73 10.23
C LEU A 421 13.27 -25.20 10.39
N ARG A 422 12.36 -26.12 10.01
CA ARG A 422 12.59 -27.57 10.09
C ARG A 422 13.83 -28.02 9.32
N SER A 423 13.96 -27.60 8.06
CA SER A 423 15.09 -27.98 7.19
C SER A 423 16.44 -27.42 7.67
N ASN A 424 16.45 -26.25 8.31
CA ASN A 424 17.69 -25.62 8.79
C ASN A 424 17.99 -25.90 10.28
N THR A 425 17.10 -26.54 11.04
CA THR A 425 17.32 -26.82 12.49
C THR A 425 18.65 -27.51 12.78
N ARG A 426 18.99 -28.57 12.03
CA ARG A 426 20.25 -29.31 12.20
C ARG A 426 21.46 -28.44 11.87
N TRP A 427 21.34 -27.61 10.83
CA TRP A 427 22.39 -26.69 10.43
C TRP A 427 22.61 -25.60 11.48
N PHE A 428 21.55 -25.04 12.04
CA PHE A 428 21.63 -24.10 13.17
C PHE A 428 22.27 -24.74 14.41
N ALA A 429 21.91 -25.98 14.74
CA ALA A 429 22.53 -26.70 15.85
C ALA A 429 24.04 -26.89 15.63
N ALA A 430 24.45 -27.35 14.46
CA ALA A 430 25.86 -27.52 14.11
C ALA A 430 26.63 -26.19 14.07
N HIS A 431 26.01 -25.10 13.62
CA HIS A 431 26.66 -23.78 13.61
C HIS A 431 26.87 -23.22 15.01
N LEU A 432 25.93 -23.49 15.94
CA LEU A 432 26.08 -23.14 17.34
C LEU A 432 27.13 -23.99 18.06
N GLU A 433 27.39 -25.21 17.59
CA GLU A 433 28.46 -26.09 18.09
C GLU A 433 29.86 -25.69 17.56
N ALA A 434 29.92 -25.11 16.36
CA ALA A 434 31.17 -24.69 15.72
C ALA A 434 31.63 -23.26 16.09
N LEU A 435 30.79 -22.49 16.77
CA LEU A 435 31.08 -21.16 17.34
C LEU A 435 31.63 -21.30 18.76
#